data_AF-A0A653T7I7-F1
#
_entry.id   AF-A0A653T7I7-F1
#
_cell.length_a   1.000
_cell.length_b   1.000
_cell.length_c   1.000
_cell.angle_alpha   90.00
_cell.angle_beta   90.00
_cell.angle_gamma   90.00
#
_symmetry.space_group_name_H-M   'P 1'
#
loop_
_entity.id
_entity.type
_entity.pdbx_description
1 polymer ?
#
loop_
_entity_poly.entity_id
_entity_poly.type
_entity_poly.pdbx_seq_one_letter_code
_entity_poly.pdbx_strand_id
1 'polypeptide(L)'
;MITTKYVNYRQVLNLSGFHLILIAVWCTLIAVLFHVFHWDWMIIPWVPVALIGTAEAFLVGFKNNQAYDRLWEARKIWGGIVNSSRSFASMVYAFDTNNENLGKFDIEDRKKKIVHRHIAWLYAFREQLLVPAEWEHIKVEEEHFKNIDHKRNRLIKAGFPDYGRTPIFLNKYLSEEEAELQNHYKNFATYLIAQQSKDVNELKNREAISEFNQIQLQDCLNEFYTLQGQAERIKKFPLPRQFASTAFVFNVIFIMLLPLGLVSEFAKLGDWGIWASIPFCITIGWIYIIMELVGDYSENPFEGLMFDIPMLAICRSIEVDLLQMGGDKDLPDAITSKNGVLV
;
A
#
# COMPACT_ATOMS: atom_id res chain seq x y z
N MET A 1 -4.36 -1.92 5.12
CA MET A 1 -3.63 -2.74 6.12
C MET A 1 -4.54 -3.66 6.93
N ILE A 2 -4.28 -4.97 6.92
CA ILE A 2 -4.89 -5.93 7.84
C ILE A 2 -4.48 -5.59 9.28
N THR A 3 -5.45 -5.51 10.19
CA THR A 3 -5.22 -5.24 11.62
C THR A 3 -5.53 -6.43 12.51
N THR A 4 -6.07 -7.51 11.96
CA THR A 4 -6.39 -8.72 12.74
C THR A 4 -5.15 -9.57 12.99
N LYS A 5 -5.04 -10.13 14.21
CA LYS A 5 -3.94 -11.02 14.60
C LYS A 5 -3.84 -12.26 13.71
N TYR A 6 -4.98 -12.77 13.26
CA TYR A 6 -5.08 -13.90 12.34
C TYR A 6 -5.68 -13.41 11.02
N VAL A 7 -5.09 -13.84 9.90
CA VAL A 7 -5.66 -13.58 8.58
C VAL A 7 -6.93 -14.40 8.46
N ASN A 8 -8.04 -13.77 8.06
CA ASN A 8 -9.31 -14.46 7.92
C ASN A 8 -9.18 -15.49 6.77
N TYR A 9 -9.56 -16.75 7.01
CA TYR A 9 -9.53 -17.80 5.98
C TYR A 9 -10.27 -17.38 4.71
N ARG A 10 -11.34 -16.56 4.84
CA ARG A 10 -12.06 -15.99 3.68
C ARG A 10 -11.20 -15.01 2.88
N GLN A 11 -10.35 -14.22 3.54
CA GLN A 11 -9.44 -13.29 2.85
C GLN A 11 -8.37 -14.07 2.09
N VAL A 12 -7.79 -15.10 2.71
CA VAL A 12 -6.79 -15.97 2.05
C VAL A 12 -7.42 -16.71 0.87
N LEU A 13 -8.61 -17.28 1.05
CA LEU A 13 -9.34 -17.95 -0.03
C LEU A 13 -9.81 -16.98 -1.12
N ASN A 14 -10.12 -15.73 -0.80
CA ASN A 14 -10.42 -14.74 -1.84
C ASN A 14 -9.18 -14.38 -2.66
N LEU A 15 -8.00 -14.35 -2.03
CA LEU A 15 -6.74 -14.07 -2.69
C LEU A 15 -6.30 -15.21 -3.61
N SER A 16 -6.35 -16.47 -3.13
CA SER A 16 -5.82 -17.63 -3.86
C SER A 16 -6.87 -18.60 -4.39
N GLY A 17 -8.16 -18.36 -4.17
CA GLY A 17 -9.22 -19.36 -4.37
C GLY A 17 -9.38 -19.81 -5.82
N PHE A 18 -9.22 -18.90 -6.77
CA PHE A 18 -9.20 -19.25 -8.19
C PHE A 18 -8.02 -20.16 -8.52
N HIS A 19 -6.82 -19.83 -8.03
CA HIS A 19 -5.63 -20.66 -8.21
C HIS A 19 -5.74 -22.03 -7.54
N LEU A 20 -6.41 -22.11 -6.38
CA LEU A 20 -6.73 -23.37 -5.70
C LEU A 20 -7.61 -24.29 -6.54
N ILE A 21 -8.61 -23.75 -7.24
CA ILE A 21 -9.45 -24.53 -8.15
C ILE A 21 -8.61 -25.03 -9.33
N LEU A 22 -7.80 -24.16 -9.94
CA LEU A 22 -6.95 -24.52 -11.08
C LEU A 22 -5.96 -25.64 -10.72
N ILE A 23 -5.25 -25.51 -9.59
CA ILE A 23 -4.31 -26.55 -9.16
C ILE A 23 -5.04 -27.85 -8.79
N ALA A 24 -6.22 -27.78 -8.16
CA ALA A 24 -7.00 -28.96 -7.85
C ALA A 24 -7.45 -29.71 -9.12
N VAL A 25 -7.92 -28.98 -10.13
CA VAL A 25 -8.27 -29.55 -11.45
C VAL A 25 -7.04 -30.18 -12.10
N TRP A 26 -5.90 -29.49 -12.10
CA TRP A 26 -4.66 -30.01 -12.68
C TRP A 26 -4.15 -31.27 -11.98
N CYS A 27 -4.05 -31.27 -10.64
CA CYS A 27 -3.62 -32.42 -9.86
C CYS A 27 -4.58 -33.61 -10.04
N THR A 28 -5.88 -33.36 -10.08
CA THR A 28 -6.89 -34.42 -10.31
C THR A 28 -6.75 -34.99 -11.72
N LEU A 29 -6.56 -34.14 -12.73
CA LEU A 29 -6.34 -34.59 -14.12
C LEU A 29 -5.12 -35.50 -14.21
N ILE A 30 -3.97 -35.10 -13.64
CA ILE A 30 -2.76 -35.92 -13.67
C ILE A 30 -2.97 -37.26 -12.95
N ALA A 31 -3.58 -37.26 -11.77
CA ALA A 31 -3.86 -38.50 -11.03
C ALA A 31 -4.78 -39.46 -11.81
N VAL A 32 -5.81 -38.92 -12.50
CA VAL A 32 -6.73 -39.72 -13.33
C VAL A 32 -6.02 -40.25 -14.57
N LEU A 33 -5.23 -39.43 -15.27
CA LEU A 33 -4.47 -39.88 -16.44
C LEU A 33 -3.47 -40.99 -16.06
N PHE A 34 -2.83 -40.85 -14.91
CA PHE A 34 -1.90 -41.85 -14.40
C PHE A 34 -2.61 -43.16 -14.01
N HIS A 35 -3.68 -43.09 -13.20
CA HIS A 35 -4.33 -44.29 -12.65
C HIS A 35 -5.28 -45.00 -13.63
N VAL A 36 -6.13 -44.24 -14.34
CA VAL A 36 -7.22 -44.80 -15.16
C VAL A 36 -6.76 -45.08 -16.59
N PHE A 37 -5.98 -44.16 -17.16
CA PHE A 37 -5.50 -44.27 -18.53
C PHE A 37 -4.13 -44.95 -18.65
N HIS A 38 -3.52 -45.32 -17.52
CA HIS A 38 -2.18 -45.94 -17.43
C HIS A 38 -1.14 -45.16 -18.25
N TRP A 39 -1.24 -43.84 -18.20
CA TRP A 39 -0.41 -42.95 -18.99
C TRP A 39 0.92 -42.71 -18.24
N ASP A 40 1.75 -43.74 -18.15
CA ASP A 40 2.99 -43.73 -17.37
C ASP A 40 4.10 -42.84 -17.97
N TRP A 41 4.04 -42.56 -19.28
CA TRP A 41 5.09 -41.81 -19.98
C TRP A 41 5.17 -40.32 -19.64
N MET A 42 4.15 -39.75 -18.98
CA MET A 42 4.17 -38.35 -18.55
C MET A 42 4.94 -38.12 -17.25
N ILE A 43 5.30 -39.20 -16.54
CA ILE A 43 5.99 -39.10 -15.26
C ILE A 43 7.39 -38.56 -15.48
N ILE A 44 7.76 -37.61 -14.63
CA ILE A 44 9.12 -37.10 -14.52
C ILE A 44 9.73 -37.55 -13.19
N PRO A 45 11.05 -37.78 -13.12
CA PRO A 45 11.68 -38.13 -11.85
C PRO A 45 11.44 -37.06 -10.78
N TRP A 46 11.18 -37.49 -9.53
CA TRP A 46 10.90 -36.57 -8.42
C TRP A 46 12.08 -35.65 -8.09
N VAL A 47 13.31 -36.16 -8.16
CA VAL A 47 14.52 -35.42 -7.73
C VAL A 47 14.70 -34.09 -8.48
N PRO A 48 14.62 -34.02 -9.83
CA PRO A 48 14.57 -32.75 -10.55
C PRO A 48 13.47 -31.79 -10.11
N VAL A 49 12.26 -32.27 -9.87
CA VAL A 49 11.13 -31.43 -9.43
C VAL A 49 11.39 -30.85 -8.05
N ALA A 50 11.87 -31.66 -7.11
CA ALA A 50 12.24 -31.22 -5.77
C ALA A 50 13.38 -30.19 -5.80
N LEU A 51 14.36 -30.36 -6.69
CA LEU A 51 15.45 -29.39 -6.87
C LEU A 51 14.93 -28.05 -7.40
N ILE A 52 14.02 -28.07 -8.39
CA ILE A 52 13.36 -26.87 -8.89
C ILE A 52 12.56 -26.18 -7.78
N GLY A 53 11.76 -26.93 -7.01
CA GLY A 53 11.00 -26.37 -5.89
C GLY A 53 11.87 -25.77 -4.79
N THR A 54 13.04 -26.36 -4.54
CA THR A 54 14.02 -25.80 -3.60
C THR A 54 14.58 -24.48 -4.12
N ALA A 55 14.99 -24.43 -5.39
CA ALA A 55 15.51 -23.20 -6.02
C ALA A 55 14.43 -22.10 -6.09
N GLU A 56 13.19 -22.48 -6.38
CA GLU A 56 12.04 -21.58 -6.38
C GLU A 56 11.81 -20.99 -4.99
N ALA A 57 11.84 -21.81 -3.93
CA ALA A 57 11.60 -21.35 -2.56
C ALA A 57 12.59 -20.26 -2.13
N PHE A 58 13.86 -20.40 -2.55
CA PHE A 58 14.87 -19.35 -2.35
C PHE A 58 14.53 -18.09 -3.13
N LEU A 59 14.17 -18.22 -4.41
CA LEU A 59 13.83 -17.09 -5.27
C LEU A 59 12.64 -16.28 -4.73
N VAL A 60 11.54 -16.96 -4.40
CA VAL A 60 10.35 -16.34 -3.80
C VAL A 60 10.68 -15.75 -2.44
N GLY A 61 11.49 -16.43 -1.62
CA GLY A 61 11.98 -15.90 -0.35
C GLY A 61 12.74 -14.58 -0.49
N PHE A 62 13.64 -14.48 -1.47
CA PHE A 62 14.36 -13.23 -1.75
C PHE A 62 13.42 -12.12 -2.25
N LYS A 63 12.50 -12.45 -3.16
CA LYS A 63 11.49 -11.50 -3.66
C LYS A 63 10.64 -10.96 -2.51
N ASN A 64 10.15 -11.84 -1.63
CA ASN A 64 9.30 -11.47 -0.51
C ASN A 64 10.02 -10.58 0.51
N ASN A 65 11.30 -10.84 0.76
CA ASN A 65 12.10 -9.95 1.61
C ASN A 65 12.24 -8.55 1.01
N GLN A 66 12.49 -8.43 -0.30
CA GLN A 66 12.57 -7.12 -0.98
C GLN A 66 11.23 -6.39 -0.98
N ALA A 67 10.12 -7.10 -1.23
CA ALA A 67 8.78 -6.53 -1.15
C ALA A 67 8.45 -6.05 0.28
N TYR A 68 8.80 -6.84 1.30
CA TYR A 68 8.65 -6.46 2.69
C TYR A 68 9.46 -5.21 3.06
N ASP A 69 10.72 -5.12 2.61
CA ASP A 69 11.57 -3.95 2.86
C ASP A 69 10.97 -2.67 2.26
N ARG A 70 10.37 -2.77 1.07
CA ARG A 70 9.69 -1.65 0.39
C ARG A 70 8.42 -1.22 1.14
N LEU A 71 7.61 -2.16 1.61
CA LEU A 71 6.46 -1.89 2.48
C LEU A 71 6.90 -1.25 3.81
N TRP A 72 7.98 -1.75 4.40
CA TRP A 72 8.55 -1.20 5.63
C TRP A 72 9.11 0.21 5.43
N GLU A 73 9.75 0.49 4.29
CA GLU A 73 10.18 1.83 3.90
C GLU A 73 9.00 2.78 3.80
N ALA A 74 7.93 2.40 3.10
CA ALA A 74 6.70 3.18 3.03
C ALA A 74 6.11 3.48 4.41
N ARG A 75 6.13 2.51 5.33
CA ARG A 75 5.70 2.71 6.72
C ARG A 75 6.57 3.71 7.48
N LYS A 76 7.89 3.62 7.33
CA LYS A 76 8.83 4.57 7.95
C LYS A 76 8.60 6.00 7.43
N ILE A 77 8.37 6.15 6.12
CA ILE A 77 8.08 7.44 5.50
C ILE A 77 6.83 8.07 6.11
N TRP A 78 5.71 7.35 6.12
CA TRP A 78 4.46 7.86 6.72
C TRP A 78 4.58 8.09 8.24
N GLY A 79 5.39 7.29 8.95
CA GLY A 79 5.73 7.54 10.35
C GLY A 79 6.53 8.83 10.55
N GLY A 80 7.47 9.13 9.66
CA GLY A 80 8.18 10.41 9.60
C GLY A 80 7.21 11.57 9.38
N ILE A 81 6.27 11.41 8.44
CA ILE A 81 5.24 12.43 8.15
C ILE A 81 4.41 12.71 9.41
N VAL A 82 3.98 11.69 10.16
CA VAL A 82 3.24 11.86 11.42
C VAL A 82 4.04 12.70 12.42
N ASN A 83 5.30 12.33 12.66
CA ASN A 83 6.14 13.00 13.65
C ASN A 83 6.43 14.45 13.26
N SER A 84 6.90 14.67 12.04
CA SER A 84 7.22 16.01 11.54
C SER A 84 5.97 16.90 11.47
N SER A 85 4.80 16.36 11.16
CA SER A 85 3.52 17.12 11.17
C SER A 85 3.18 17.63 12.57
N ARG A 86 3.32 16.78 13.58
CA ARG A 86 3.06 17.15 14.99
C ARG A 86 4.07 18.18 15.48
N SER A 87 5.35 18.00 15.18
CA SER A 87 6.40 18.97 15.51
C SER A 87 6.15 20.32 14.84
N PHE A 88 5.84 20.32 13.54
CA PHE A 88 5.55 21.51 12.77
C PHE A 88 4.37 22.28 13.37
N ALA A 89 3.22 21.63 13.57
CA ALA A 89 2.03 22.27 14.12
C ALA A 89 2.22 22.75 15.55
N SER A 90 2.88 21.96 16.40
CA SER A 90 3.22 22.37 17.76
C SER A 90 4.05 23.65 17.77
N MET A 91 5.03 23.78 16.87
CA MET A 91 5.85 24.98 16.75
C MET A 91 5.05 26.17 16.19
N VAL A 92 4.22 25.96 15.17
CA VAL A 92 3.36 27.01 14.60
C VAL A 92 2.46 27.63 15.68
N TYR A 93 1.85 26.81 16.54
CA TYR A 93 0.99 27.33 17.61
C TYR A 93 1.78 27.90 18.80
N ALA A 94 2.91 27.29 19.16
CA ALA A 94 3.70 27.71 20.34
C ALA A 94 4.54 28.97 20.12
N PHE A 95 5.01 29.22 18.89
CA PHE A 95 5.81 30.39 18.60
C PHE A 95 4.94 31.64 18.59
N ASP A 96 5.31 32.60 19.43
CA ASP A 96 4.73 33.93 19.49
C ASP A 96 5.83 34.92 19.86
N THR A 97 5.76 36.12 19.30
CA THR A 97 6.61 37.24 19.70
C THR A 97 5.71 38.30 20.34
N ASN A 98 6.23 39.05 21.32
CA ASN A 98 5.51 40.19 21.93
C ASN A 98 5.43 41.39 20.97
N ASN A 99 4.96 41.18 19.74
CA ASN A 99 4.76 42.25 18.77
C ASN A 99 3.39 42.90 19.00
N GLU A 100 3.35 43.95 19.81
CA GLU A 100 2.12 44.69 20.14
C GLU A 100 1.42 45.30 18.91
N ASN A 101 2.13 45.43 17.79
CA ASN A 101 1.60 46.00 16.55
C ASN A 101 0.78 45.01 15.71
N LEU A 102 0.94 43.70 15.92
CA LEU A 102 0.07 42.69 15.30
C LEU A 102 -1.09 42.36 16.23
N GLY A 103 -2.31 42.54 15.73
CA GLY A 103 -3.50 42.09 16.45
C GLY A 103 -3.48 40.57 16.64
N LYS A 104 -3.69 40.09 17.87
CA LYS A 104 -3.72 38.65 18.21
C LYS A 104 -4.59 37.81 17.27
N PHE A 105 -5.71 38.38 16.80
CA PHE A 105 -6.62 37.71 15.89
C PHE A 105 -6.00 37.43 14.50
N ASP A 106 -5.15 38.33 13.97
CA ASP A 106 -4.48 38.14 12.67
C ASP A 106 -3.41 37.03 12.75
N ILE A 107 -2.72 36.91 13.88
CA ILE A 107 -1.70 35.85 14.09
C ILE A 107 -2.36 34.48 14.16
N GLU A 108 -3.44 34.33 14.94
CA GLU A 108 -4.14 33.06 15.08
C GLU A 108 -4.77 32.58 13.75
N ASP A 109 -5.34 33.49 12.96
CA ASP A 109 -5.87 33.16 11.62
C ASP A 109 -4.75 32.66 10.69
N ARG A 110 -3.58 33.30 10.72
CA ARG A 110 -2.40 32.89 9.93
C ARG A 110 -1.86 31.53 10.36
N LYS A 111 -1.73 31.29 11.67
CA LYS A 111 -1.32 29.98 12.21
C LYS A 111 -2.29 28.89 11.76
N LYS A 112 -3.59 29.15 11.88
CA LYS A 112 -4.65 28.24 11.43
C LYS A 112 -4.56 27.97 9.93
N LYS A 113 -4.35 29.00 9.10
CA LYS A 113 -4.14 28.86 7.65
C LYS A 113 -2.95 27.98 7.30
N ILE A 114 -1.81 28.12 7.99
CA ILE A 114 -0.62 27.28 7.77
C ILE A 114 -0.94 25.82 8.09
N VAL A 115 -1.56 25.56 9.25
CA VAL A 115 -1.90 24.19 9.69
C VAL A 115 -2.98 23.56 8.78
N HIS A 116 -3.99 24.32 8.38
CA HIS A 116 -5.00 23.86 7.42
C HIS A 116 -4.38 23.50 6.07
N ARG A 117 -3.45 24.32 5.56
CA ARG A 117 -2.72 23.99 4.34
C ARG A 117 -1.88 22.72 4.48
N HIS A 118 -1.29 22.49 5.65
CA HIS A 118 -0.58 21.25 5.93
C HIS A 118 -1.53 20.03 5.91
N ILE A 119 -2.72 20.15 6.48
CA ILE A 119 -3.75 19.10 6.40
C ILE A 119 -4.17 18.87 4.94
N ALA A 120 -4.38 19.93 4.16
CA ALA A 120 -4.68 19.82 2.73
C ALA A 120 -3.56 19.10 1.96
N TRP A 121 -2.29 19.37 2.31
CA TRP A 121 -1.14 18.67 1.74
C TRP A 121 -1.18 17.17 2.02
N LEU A 122 -1.50 16.73 3.25
CA LEU A 122 -1.60 15.30 3.59
C LEU A 122 -2.59 14.57 2.67
N TYR A 123 -3.77 15.17 2.45
CA TYR A 123 -4.80 14.59 1.61
C TYR A 123 -4.45 14.65 0.12
N ALA A 124 -3.89 15.76 -0.36
CA ALA A 124 -3.41 15.88 -1.73
C ALA A 124 -2.30 14.86 -2.03
N PHE A 125 -1.37 14.67 -1.10
CA PHE A 125 -0.26 13.74 -1.25
C PHE A 125 -0.71 12.28 -1.22
N ARG A 126 -1.61 11.92 -0.30
CA ARG A 126 -2.25 10.60 -0.30
C ARG A 126 -2.87 10.27 -1.66
N GLU A 127 -3.59 11.22 -2.24
CA GLU A 127 -4.29 11.04 -3.51
C GLU A 127 -3.33 10.92 -4.68
N GLN A 128 -2.26 11.71 -4.68
CA GLN A 128 -1.16 11.55 -5.63
C GLN A 128 -0.58 10.12 -5.60
N LEU A 129 -0.41 9.52 -4.42
CA LEU A 129 0.10 8.15 -4.30
C LEU A 129 -0.93 7.08 -4.68
N LEU A 130 -2.23 7.36 -4.58
CA LEU A 130 -3.31 6.45 -4.97
C LEU A 130 -3.53 6.39 -6.48
N VAL A 131 -3.04 7.35 -7.26
CA VAL A 131 -3.14 7.30 -8.73
C VAL A 131 -2.43 6.03 -9.23
N PRO A 132 -3.12 5.11 -9.91
CA PRO A 132 -2.54 3.82 -10.23
C PRO A 132 -1.49 3.94 -11.34
N ALA A 133 -0.32 3.34 -11.14
CA ALA A 133 0.73 3.22 -12.16
C ALA A 133 0.41 2.06 -13.11
N GLU A 134 0.92 2.10 -14.34
CA GLU A 134 0.59 1.12 -15.41
C GLU A 134 0.85 -0.34 -15.01
N TRP A 135 1.79 -0.56 -14.10
CA TRP A 135 2.22 -1.88 -13.64
C TRP A 135 1.57 -2.34 -12.33
N GLU A 136 0.65 -1.56 -11.76
CA GLU A 136 -0.04 -1.90 -10.52
C GLU A 136 -1.25 -2.78 -10.78
N HIS A 137 -1.63 -3.58 -9.77
CA HIS A 137 -2.64 -4.62 -9.91
C HIS A 137 -3.97 -4.04 -10.40
N ILE A 138 -4.37 -2.88 -9.86
CA ILE A 138 -5.62 -2.20 -10.22
C ILE A 138 -5.71 -1.90 -11.73
N LYS A 139 -4.63 -1.39 -12.34
CA LYS A 139 -4.65 -1.06 -13.78
C LYS A 139 -4.63 -2.30 -14.66
N VAL A 140 -3.84 -3.30 -14.30
CA VAL A 140 -3.79 -4.58 -15.03
C VAL A 140 -5.16 -5.26 -15.01
N GLU A 141 -5.86 -5.24 -13.87
CA GLU A 141 -7.21 -5.77 -13.75
C GLU A 141 -8.23 -4.99 -14.62
N GLU A 142 -8.17 -3.66 -14.64
CA GLU A 142 -9.05 -2.82 -15.46
C GLU A 142 -8.89 -3.08 -16.96
N GLU A 143 -7.66 -3.30 -17.44
CA GLU A 143 -7.40 -3.59 -18.84
C GLU A 143 -7.87 -4.98 -19.28
N HIS A 144 -7.70 -5.99 -18.41
CA HIS A 144 -8.01 -7.40 -18.73
C HIS A 144 -9.49 -7.75 -18.49
N PHE A 145 -10.17 -7.08 -17.56
CA PHE A 145 -11.53 -7.44 -17.13
C PHE A 145 -12.55 -6.31 -17.34
N LYS A 146 -12.49 -5.64 -18.50
CA LYS A 146 -13.35 -4.49 -18.89
C LYS A 146 -14.86 -4.66 -18.65
N ASN A 147 -15.38 -5.90 -18.56
CA ASN A 147 -16.81 -6.19 -18.41
C ASN A 147 -17.18 -6.96 -17.13
N ILE A 148 -16.24 -7.21 -16.20
CA ILE A 148 -16.56 -7.84 -14.92
C ILE A 148 -16.90 -6.74 -13.92
N ASP A 149 -18.20 -6.59 -13.73
CA ASP A 149 -18.89 -5.76 -12.74
C ASP A 149 -18.00 -5.34 -11.56
N HIS A 150 -17.86 -4.01 -11.36
CA HIS A 150 -17.05 -3.32 -10.33
C HIS A 150 -17.31 -3.79 -8.87
N LYS A 151 -18.20 -4.75 -8.65
CA LYS A 151 -18.47 -5.44 -7.39
C LYS A 151 -17.32 -6.31 -6.89
N ARG A 152 -16.51 -6.95 -7.75
CA ARG A 152 -15.34 -7.72 -7.27
C ARG A 152 -14.22 -6.81 -6.75
N ASN A 153 -14.11 -5.60 -7.33
CA ASN A 153 -13.24 -4.52 -6.86
C ASN A 153 -13.57 -4.03 -5.44
N ARG A 154 -14.76 -4.34 -4.87
CA ARG A 154 -15.10 -3.97 -3.48
C ARG A 154 -14.47 -4.86 -2.40
N LEU A 155 -14.01 -6.06 -2.75
CA LEU A 155 -13.48 -7.03 -1.77
C LEU A 155 -11.98 -6.82 -1.48
N ILE A 156 -11.22 -6.29 -2.45
CA ILE A 156 -9.82 -5.87 -2.26
C ILE A 156 -9.76 -4.39 -1.78
N LYS A 157 -10.76 -3.58 -2.13
CA LYS A 157 -10.99 -2.21 -1.59
C LYS A 157 -11.68 -2.20 -0.21
N ALA A 158 -11.19 -2.97 0.76
CA ALA A 158 -11.42 -2.81 2.22
C ALA A 158 -12.80 -2.34 2.77
N GLY A 159 -13.91 -2.45 2.04
CA GLY A 159 -15.21 -1.87 2.43
C GLY A 159 -15.29 -0.33 2.50
N PHE A 160 -14.38 0.42 1.85
CA PHE A 160 -14.44 1.89 1.80
C PHE A 160 -14.85 2.36 0.40
N PRO A 161 -16.14 2.71 0.18
CA PRO A 161 -16.69 2.97 -1.15
C PRO A 161 -16.17 4.26 -1.84
N ASP A 162 -15.64 5.24 -1.09
CA ASP A 162 -15.29 6.55 -1.63
C ASP A 162 -13.87 6.98 -1.23
N TYR A 163 -12.86 6.61 -2.01
CA TYR A 163 -11.50 7.12 -1.83
C TYR A 163 -11.35 8.54 -2.40
N GLY A 164 -12.16 8.94 -3.39
CA GLY A 164 -12.05 10.21 -4.13
C GLY A 164 -12.72 11.43 -3.47
N ARG A 165 -12.48 11.66 -2.17
CA ARG A 165 -13.01 12.85 -1.44
C ARG A 165 -12.01 14.02 -1.39
N THR A 166 -10.96 13.99 -2.18
CA THR A 166 -9.93 15.06 -2.25
C THR A 166 -10.54 16.45 -2.38
N PRO A 167 -11.49 16.69 -3.30
CA PRO A 167 -12.10 18.02 -3.42
C PRO A 167 -12.83 18.43 -2.14
N ILE A 168 -13.45 17.48 -1.43
CA ILE A 168 -14.14 17.74 -0.16
C ILE A 168 -13.14 18.14 0.93
N PHE A 169 -12.00 17.45 1.03
CA PHE A 169 -10.95 17.79 1.99
C PHE A 169 -10.24 19.10 1.64
N LEU A 170 -9.93 19.33 0.36
CA LEU A 170 -9.30 20.57 -0.09
C LEU A 170 -10.21 21.78 0.17
N ASN A 171 -11.49 21.71 -0.20
CA ASN A 171 -12.44 22.80 0.02
C ASN A 171 -12.76 23.04 1.50
N LYS A 172 -12.47 22.08 2.39
CA LYS A 172 -12.59 22.25 3.85
C LYS A 172 -11.45 23.09 4.42
N TYR A 173 -10.26 23.02 3.83
CA TYR A 173 -9.03 23.56 4.42
C TYR A 173 -8.37 24.68 3.60
N LEU A 174 -8.65 24.75 2.31
CA LEU A 174 -8.17 25.77 1.39
C LEU A 174 -9.33 26.66 0.97
N SER A 175 -9.02 27.88 0.52
CA SER A 175 -10.01 28.71 -0.18
C SER A 175 -10.38 28.06 -1.52
N GLU A 176 -11.56 28.36 -2.06
CA GLU A 176 -11.99 27.87 -3.37
C GLU A 176 -10.95 28.20 -4.46
N GLU A 177 -10.44 29.44 -4.47
CA GLU A 177 -9.38 29.88 -5.39
C GLU A 177 -8.12 29.01 -5.28
N GLU A 178 -7.68 28.67 -4.06
CA GLU A 178 -6.47 27.87 -3.86
C GLU A 178 -6.70 26.39 -4.20
N ALA A 179 -7.92 25.86 -3.96
CA ALA A 179 -8.29 24.50 -4.33
C ALA A 179 -8.37 24.31 -5.86
N GLU A 180 -8.85 25.30 -6.61
CA GLU A 180 -8.92 25.28 -8.08
C GLU A 180 -7.55 25.21 -8.76
N LEU A 181 -6.50 25.67 -8.07
CA LEU A 181 -5.12 25.54 -8.55
C LEU A 181 -4.64 24.09 -8.67
N GLN A 182 -5.33 23.12 -8.05
CA GLN A 182 -5.00 21.70 -8.18
C GLN A 182 -4.91 21.26 -9.66
N ASN A 183 -5.80 21.77 -10.52
CA ASN A 183 -5.82 21.42 -11.94
C ASN A 183 -4.67 22.07 -12.74
N HIS A 184 -4.01 23.08 -12.18
CA HIS A 184 -2.95 23.85 -12.84
C HIS A 184 -1.55 23.31 -12.54
N TYR A 185 -1.37 22.63 -11.40
CA TYR A 185 -0.07 22.11 -10.97
C TYR A 185 0.04 20.60 -11.18
N LYS A 186 1.11 20.18 -11.87
CA LYS A 186 1.44 18.74 -12.04
C LYS A 186 1.68 18.02 -10.70
N ASN A 187 2.25 18.72 -9.73
CA ASN A 187 2.47 18.22 -8.38
C ASN A 187 1.94 19.24 -7.38
N PHE A 188 0.62 19.17 -7.14
CA PHE A 188 -0.06 20.07 -6.22
C PHE A 188 0.40 19.91 -4.77
N ALA A 189 0.78 18.70 -4.34
CA ALA A 189 1.32 18.47 -3.01
C ALA A 189 2.62 19.27 -2.78
N THR A 190 3.58 19.20 -3.71
CA THR A 190 4.81 20.02 -3.64
C THR A 190 4.49 21.52 -3.62
N TYR A 191 3.50 21.97 -4.41
CA TYR A 191 3.07 23.37 -4.40
C TYR A 191 2.56 23.81 -3.02
N LEU A 192 1.78 22.97 -2.31
CA LEU A 192 1.28 23.30 -0.98
C LEU A 192 2.41 23.46 0.05
N ILE A 193 3.44 22.62 0.03
CA ILE A 193 4.63 22.81 0.90
C ILE A 193 5.34 24.13 0.53
N ALA A 194 5.49 24.44 -0.75
CA ALA A 194 6.15 25.67 -1.19
C ALA A 194 5.39 26.91 -0.72
N GLN A 195 4.05 26.86 -0.71
CA GLN A 195 3.23 27.94 -0.19
C GLN A 195 3.33 28.05 1.34
N GLN A 196 3.43 26.93 2.08
CA GLN A 196 3.72 26.97 3.52
C GLN A 196 5.07 27.65 3.82
N SER A 197 6.12 27.40 3.03
CA SER A 197 7.40 28.10 3.18
C SER A 197 7.27 29.62 3.02
N LYS A 198 6.43 30.08 2.09
CA LYS A 198 6.16 31.52 1.93
C LYS A 198 5.43 32.11 3.13
N ASP A 199 4.44 31.40 3.65
CA ASP A 199 3.68 31.84 4.82
C ASP A 199 4.56 31.89 6.08
N VAL A 200 5.46 30.91 6.28
CA VAL A 200 6.46 30.94 7.36
C VAL A 200 7.41 32.14 7.21
N ASN A 201 7.87 32.42 5.98
CA ASN A 201 8.70 33.60 5.72
C ASN A 201 7.95 34.92 5.97
N GLU A 202 6.66 34.98 5.66
CA GLU A 202 5.81 36.13 5.95
C GLU A 202 5.69 36.37 7.47
N LEU A 203 5.51 35.31 8.28
CA LEU A 203 5.51 35.42 9.74
C LEU A 203 6.81 36.05 10.26
N LYS A 204 7.96 35.66 9.69
CA LYS A 204 9.27 36.25 10.05
C LYS A 204 9.36 37.70 9.62
N ASN A 205 8.93 38.05 8.40
CA ASN A 205 9.00 39.42 7.88
C ASN A 205 8.10 40.39 8.64
N ARG A 206 7.01 39.88 9.24
CA ARG A 206 6.13 40.62 10.14
C ARG A 206 6.62 40.62 11.60
N GLU A 207 7.79 40.05 11.86
CA GLU A 207 8.35 39.91 13.21
C GLU A 207 7.42 39.16 14.18
N ALA A 208 6.53 38.30 13.67
CA ALA A 208 5.63 37.43 14.46
C ALA A 208 6.37 36.18 14.99
N ILE A 209 7.49 35.83 14.35
CA ILE A 209 8.43 34.80 14.79
C ILE A 209 9.86 35.29 14.61
N SER A 210 10.79 34.74 15.40
CA SER A 210 12.22 35.00 15.23
C SER A 210 12.79 34.27 14.00
N GLU A 211 13.99 34.67 13.56
CA GLU A 211 14.74 33.96 12.52
C GLU A 211 15.03 32.51 12.92
N PHE A 212 15.36 32.28 14.20
CA PHE A 212 15.59 30.93 14.73
C PHE A 212 14.34 30.04 14.62
N ASN A 213 13.17 30.59 14.94
CA ASN A 213 11.89 29.89 14.80
C ASN A 213 11.59 29.57 13.33
N GLN A 214 11.88 30.51 12.42
CA GLN A 214 11.69 30.31 10.99
C GLN A 214 12.59 29.20 10.44
N ILE A 215 13.84 29.11 10.89
CA ILE A 215 14.74 28.00 10.51
C ILE A 215 14.15 26.65 10.94
N GLN A 216 13.70 26.51 12.19
CA GLN A 216 13.12 25.25 12.67
C GLN A 216 11.85 24.83 11.91
N LEU A 217 10.98 25.79 11.59
CA LEU A 217 9.79 25.53 10.76
C LEU A 217 10.19 25.13 9.34
N GLN A 218 11.19 25.80 8.75
CA GLN A 218 11.67 25.46 7.41
C GLN A 218 12.34 24.08 7.36
N ASP A 219 13.03 23.66 8.43
CA ASP A 219 13.59 22.30 8.54
C ASP A 219 12.50 21.23 8.50
N CYS A 220 11.35 21.46 9.15
CA CYS A 220 10.20 20.56 9.03
C CYS A 220 9.65 20.50 7.59
N LEU A 221 9.56 21.65 6.91
CA LEU A 221 9.12 21.71 5.51
C LEU A 221 10.08 20.97 4.56
N ASN A 222 11.39 21.09 4.81
CA ASN A 222 12.43 20.36 4.08
C ASN A 222 12.32 18.84 4.31
N GLU A 223 12.00 18.43 5.54
CA GLU A 223 11.75 17.02 5.86
C GLU A 223 10.50 16.48 5.14
N PHE A 224 9.42 17.27 5.04
CA PHE A 224 8.25 16.87 4.25
C PHE A 224 8.59 16.68 2.77
N TYR A 225 9.41 17.54 2.16
CA TYR A 225 9.90 17.31 0.80
C TYR A 225 10.70 16.02 0.67
N THR A 226 11.56 15.73 1.64
CA THR A 226 12.39 14.51 1.67
C THR A 226 11.50 13.27 1.73
N LEU A 227 10.55 13.23 2.66
CA LEU A 227 9.61 12.12 2.82
C LEU A 227 8.69 11.97 1.61
N GLN A 228 8.21 13.09 1.03
CA GLN A 228 7.41 13.09 -0.19
C GLN A 228 8.19 12.46 -1.35
N GLY A 229 9.44 12.90 -1.57
CA GLY A 229 10.30 12.38 -2.63
C GLY A 229 10.64 10.89 -2.46
N GLN A 230 10.83 10.43 -1.22
CA GLN A 230 11.04 9.00 -0.93
C GLN A 230 9.82 8.15 -1.29
N ALA A 231 8.62 8.58 -0.91
CA ALA A 231 7.39 7.85 -1.25
C ALA A 231 7.07 7.93 -2.75
N GLU A 232 7.32 9.06 -3.41
CA GLU A 232 7.23 9.16 -4.87
C GLU A 232 8.20 8.20 -5.58
N ARG A 233 9.41 8.02 -5.05
CA ARG A 233 10.36 7.03 -5.59
C ARG A 233 9.81 5.62 -5.49
N ILE A 234 9.28 5.24 -4.32
CA ILE A 234 8.62 3.94 -4.13
C ILE A 234 7.47 3.78 -5.12
N LYS A 235 6.65 4.81 -5.35
CA LYS A 235 5.52 4.73 -6.28
C LYS A 235 5.96 4.62 -7.74
N LYS A 236 6.97 5.41 -8.17
CA LYS A 236 7.39 5.55 -9.58
C LYS A 236 8.33 4.46 -10.05
N PHE A 237 9.11 3.85 -9.15
CA PHE A 237 10.15 2.89 -9.51
C PHE A 237 9.83 1.51 -8.90
N PRO A 238 9.25 0.58 -9.68
CA PRO A 238 8.99 -0.77 -9.21
C PRO A 238 10.28 -1.58 -9.04
N LEU A 239 10.20 -2.74 -8.38
CA LEU A 239 11.31 -3.69 -8.37
C LEU A 239 11.63 -4.06 -9.83
N PRO A 240 12.90 -4.35 -10.17
CA PRO A 240 13.25 -4.63 -11.55
C PRO A 240 12.40 -5.79 -12.08
N ARG A 241 11.57 -5.49 -13.08
CA ARG A 241 10.48 -6.37 -13.53
C ARG A 241 10.95 -7.73 -14.02
N GLN A 242 12.18 -7.80 -14.50
CA GLN A 242 12.82 -9.07 -14.87
C GLN A 242 12.83 -10.05 -13.69
N PHE A 243 13.10 -9.60 -12.45
CA PHE A 243 13.07 -10.46 -11.27
C PHE A 243 11.65 -10.89 -10.92
N ALA A 244 10.71 -9.94 -10.86
CA ALA A 244 9.32 -10.22 -10.52
C ALA A 244 8.65 -11.18 -11.52
N SER A 245 8.77 -10.91 -12.82
CA SER A 245 8.21 -11.76 -13.88
C SER A 245 8.86 -13.13 -13.94
N THR A 246 10.17 -13.23 -13.72
CA THR A 246 10.88 -14.51 -13.74
C THR A 246 10.45 -15.40 -12.57
N ALA A 247 10.31 -14.84 -11.37
CA ALA A 247 9.82 -15.58 -10.20
C ALA A 247 8.41 -16.13 -10.45
N PHE A 248 7.51 -15.33 -10.99
CA PHE A 248 6.16 -15.76 -11.36
C PHE A 248 6.18 -16.93 -12.35
N VAL A 249 6.95 -16.81 -13.44
CA VAL A 249 7.06 -17.85 -14.49
C VAL A 249 7.61 -19.15 -13.89
N PHE A 250 8.64 -19.07 -13.05
CA PHE A 250 9.23 -20.25 -12.43
C PHE A 250 8.30 -20.92 -11.43
N ASN A 251 7.53 -20.16 -10.66
CA ASN A 251 6.50 -20.70 -9.77
C ASN A 251 5.43 -21.45 -10.58
N VAL A 252 4.94 -20.86 -11.69
CA VAL A 252 3.98 -21.54 -12.58
C VAL A 252 4.55 -22.84 -13.15
N ILE A 253 5.80 -22.82 -13.63
CA ILE A 253 6.48 -24.03 -14.12
C ILE A 253 6.56 -25.08 -13.02
N PHE A 254 6.98 -24.70 -11.82
CA PHE A 254 7.09 -25.61 -10.69
C PHE A 254 5.74 -26.24 -10.33
N ILE A 255 4.68 -25.45 -10.19
CA ILE A 255 3.32 -25.93 -9.89
C ILE A 255 2.81 -26.90 -10.96
N MET A 256 3.11 -26.63 -12.23
CA MET A 256 2.72 -27.52 -13.33
C MET A 256 3.47 -28.86 -13.31
N LEU A 257 4.76 -28.86 -12.93
CA LEU A 257 5.59 -30.06 -12.82
C LEU A 257 5.32 -30.88 -11.55
N LEU A 258 4.86 -30.23 -10.48
CA LEU A 258 4.66 -30.84 -9.17
C LEU A 258 3.86 -32.16 -9.20
N PRO A 259 2.63 -32.22 -9.77
CA PRO A 259 1.86 -33.48 -9.80
C PRO A 259 2.48 -34.55 -10.69
N LEU A 260 3.20 -34.18 -11.76
CA LEU A 260 3.86 -35.13 -12.67
C LEU A 260 5.00 -35.88 -11.98
N GLY A 261 5.69 -35.23 -11.03
CA GLY A 261 6.70 -35.88 -10.20
C GLY A 261 6.09 -36.65 -9.02
N LEU A 262 5.22 -35.99 -8.26
CA LEU A 262 4.76 -36.50 -6.96
C LEU A 262 3.83 -37.71 -7.08
N VAL A 263 3.03 -37.80 -8.16
CA VAL A 263 2.08 -38.92 -8.35
C VAL A 263 2.78 -40.28 -8.34
N SER A 264 3.96 -40.38 -8.95
CA SER A 264 4.73 -41.62 -9.05
C SER A 264 5.33 -42.08 -7.72
N GLU A 265 5.70 -41.14 -6.84
CA GLU A 265 6.20 -41.43 -5.50
C GLU A 265 5.08 -41.97 -4.61
N PHE A 266 3.90 -41.37 -4.71
CA PHE A 266 2.72 -41.82 -3.98
C PHE A 266 2.17 -43.15 -4.50
N ALA A 267 2.29 -43.43 -5.80
CA ALA A 267 1.90 -44.70 -6.39
C ALA A 267 2.64 -45.91 -5.78
N LYS A 268 3.86 -45.72 -5.28
CA LYS A 268 4.64 -46.76 -4.58
C LYS A 268 3.96 -47.26 -3.30
N LEU A 269 3.03 -46.48 -2.73
CA LEU A 269 2.25 -46.84 -1.55
C LEU A 269 0.99 -47.67 -1.89
N GLY A 270 0.73 -47.91 -3.18
CA GLY A 270 -0.47 -48.57 -3.70
C GLY A 270 -1.49 -47.60 -4.29
N ASP A 271 -2.62 -48.12 -4.78
CA ASP A 271 -3.63 -47.36 -5.53
C ASP A 271 -4.22 -46.19 -4.72
N TRP A 272 -4.43 -46.38 -3.42
CA TRP A 272 -4.91 -45.32 -2.52
C TRP A 272 -3.93 -44.14 -2.44
N GLY A 273 -2.63 -44.41 -2.58
CA GLY A 273 -1.58 -43.41 -2.56
C GLY A 273 -1.71 -42.42 -3.72
N ILE A 274 -2.07 -42.90 -4.90
CA ILE A 274 -2.28 -42.04 -6.09
C ILE A 274 -3.35 -40.99 -5.80
N TRP A 275 -4.48 -41.38 -5.22
CA TRP A 275 -5.54 -40.44 -4.84
C TRP A 275 -5.10 -39.51 -3.70
N ALA A 276 -4.28 -40.00 -2.77
CA ALA A 276 -3.69 -39.18 -1.72
C ALA A 276 -2.69 -38.14 -2.25
N SER A 277 -2.10 -38.34 -3.43
CA SER A 277 -1.17 -37.36 -4.04
C SER A 277 -1.86 -36.02 -4.34
N ILE A 278 -3.16 -36.03 -4.63
CA ILE A 278 -3.94 -34.84 -5.00
C ILE A 278 -3.93 -33.79 -3.87
N PRO A 279 -4.45 -34.07 -2.65
CA PRO A 279 -4.44 -33.08 -1.57
C PRO A 279 -3.02 -32.63 -1.17
N PHE A 280 -2.01 -33.48 -1.29
CA PHE A 280 -0.62 -33.11 -1.02
C PHE A 280 -0.06 -32.13 -2.06
N CYS A 281 -0.27 -32.40 -3.37
CA CYS A 281 0.13 -31.48 -4.43
C CYS A 281 -0.58 -30.13 -4.30
N ILE A 282 -1.90 -30.15 -4.03
CA ILE A 282 -2.68 -28.94 -3.82
C ILE A 282 -2.10 -28.13 -2.66
N THR A 283 -1.79 -28.79 -1.53
CA THR A 283 -1.24 -28.11 -0.35
C THR A 283 0.12 -27.48 -0.64
N ILE A 284 1.04 -28.24 -1.25
CA ILE A 284 2.38 -27.75 -1.58
C ILE A 284 2.29 -26.59 -2.56
N GLY A 285 1.60 -26.76 -3.70
CA GLY A 285 1.49 -25.69 -4.68
C GLY A 285 0.74 -24.47 -4.14
N TRP A 286 -0.25 -24.66 -3.26
CA TRP A 286 -0.93 -23.54 -2.60
C TRP A 286 0.02 -22.71 -1.72
N ILE A 287 0.97 -23.34 -1.02
CA ILE A 287 1.98 -22.61 -0.24
C ILE A 287 2.78 -21.68 -1.15
N TYR A 288 3.26 -22.18 -2.29
CA TYR A 288 4.05 -21.39 -3.24
C TYR A 288 3.21 -20.30 -3.93
N ILE A 289 1.95 -20.58 -4.27
CA ILE A 289 1.01 -19.57 -4.78
C ILE A 289 0.83 -18.44 -3.75
N ILE A 290 0.58 -18.78 -2.48
CA ILE A 290 0.39 -17.77 -1.44
C ILE A 290 1.66 -16.96 -1.22
N MET A 291 2.82 -17.60 -1.19
CA MET A 291 4.09 -16.89 -1.02
C MET A 291 4.32 -15.89 -2.16
N GLU A 292 4.07 -16.29 -3.41
CA GLU A 292 4.21 -15.41 -4.56
C GLU A 292 3.22 -14.24 -4.54
N LEU A 293 1.94 -14.51 -4.22
CA LEU A 293 0.91 -13.46 -4.13
C LEU A 293 1.20 -12.48 -2.99
N VAL A 294 1.58 -12.96 -1.80
CA VAL A 294 1.89 -12.07 -0.67
C VAL A 294 3.06 -11.15 -1.01
N GLY A 295 4.10 -11.65 -1.67
CA GLY A 295 5.20 -10.84 -2.17
C GLY A 295 4.76 -9.78 -3.17
N ASP A 296 4.00 -10.19 -4.17
CA ASP A 296 3.51 -9.32 -5.26
C ASP A 296 2.65 -8.16 -4.72
N TYR A 297 1.66 -8.46 -3.87
CA TYR A 297 0.81 -7.44 -3.26
C TYR A 297 1.56 -6.54 -2.26
N SER A 298 2.60 -7.06 -1.57
CA SER A 298 3.38 -6.25 -0.64
C SER A 298 4.35 -5.31 -1.35
N GLU A 299 4.65 -5.53 -2.63
CA GLU A 299 5.57 -4.71 -3.41
C GLU A 299 5.03 -3.27 -3.62
N ASN A 300 3.71 -3.10 -3.67
CA ASN A 300 3.07 -1.82 -3.99
C ASN A 300 2.26 -1.28 -2.79
N PRO A 301 2.88 -0.48 -1.89
CA PRO A 301 2.28 -0.14 -0.60
C PRO A 301 1.22 0.99 -0.64
N PHE A 302 0.83 1.47 -1.82
CA PHE A 302 0.01 2.68 -2.02
C PHE A 302 -1.16 2.52 -3.00
N GLU A 303 -1.58 1.29 -3.30
CA GLU A 303 -2.73 1.02 -4.19
C GLU A 303 -4.08 1.21 -3.47
N GLY A 304 -4.08 1.32 -2.14
CA GLY A 304 -5.29 1.40 -1.31
C GLY A 304 -5.90 0.02 -1.00
N LEU A 305 -5.11 -1.05 -1.12
CA LEU A 305 -5.53 -2.43 -0.87
C LEU A 305 -5.40 -2.81 0.61
N MET A 306 -5.88 -4.00 0.95
CA MET A 306 -5.82 -4.51 2.32
C MET A 306 -4.40 -4.72 2.86
N PHE A 307 -3.38 -4.90 2.01
CA PHE A 307 -1.99 -5.11 2.41
C PHE A 307 -1.21 -3.79 2.59
N ASP A 308 -1.79 -2.70 2.12
CA ASP A 308 -1.11 -1.42 1.97
C ASP A 308 -1.09 -0.61 3.27
N ILE A 309 -0.28 0.45 3.27
CA ILE A 309 -0.23 1.43 4.34
C ILE A 309 -1.61 2.10 4.48
N PRO A 310 -2.18 2.21 5.70
CA PRO A 310 -3.49 2.80 5.90
C PRO A 310 -3.39 4.33 5.88
N MET A 311 -3.10 4.89 4.71
CA MET A 311 -2.83 6.31 4.53
C MET A 311 -4.00 7.18 5.00
N LEU A 312 -5.26 6.76 4.81
CA LEU A 312 -6.40 7.57 5.23
C LEU A 312 -6.50 7.68 6.75
N ALA A 313 -6.33 6.57 7.48
CA ALA A 313 -6.31 6.56 8.93
C ALA A 313 -5.13 7.39 9.48
N ILE A 314 -3.97 7.33 8.83
CA ILE A 314 -2.81 8.15 9.20
C ILE A 314 -3.12 9.64 8.98
N CYS A 315 -3.61 10.02 7.79
CA CYS A 315 -4.02 11.40 7.51
C CYS A 315 -5.06 11.91 8.52
N ARG A 316 -6.08 11.10 8.84
CA ARG A 316 -7.12 11.44 9.83
C ARG A 316 -6.55 11.60 11.24
N SER A 317 -5.63 10.73 11.65
CA SER A 317 -4.97 10.87 12.95
C SER A 317 -4.19 12.18 13.03
N ILE A 318 -3.44 12.54 11.97
CA ILE A 318 -2.69 13.79 11.94
C ILE A 318 -3.65 14.99 11.90
N GLU A 319 -4.73 14.94 11.10
CA GLU A 319 -5.78 15.96 11.06
C GLU A 319 -6.36 16.23 12.45
N VAL A 320 -6.75 15.19 13.19
CA VAL A 320 -7.29 15.32 14.55
C VAL A 320 -6.26 15.94 15.49
N ASP A 321 -5.01 15.46 15.50
CA ASP A 321 -3.97 15.99 16.38
C ASP A 321 -3.71 17.49 16.13
N LEU A 322 -3.65 17.89 14.86
CA LEU A 322 -3.36 19.26 14.44
C LEU A 322 -4.49 20.23 14.77
N LEU A 323 -5.74 19.83 14.53
CA LEU A 323 -6.92 20.62 14.89
C LEU A 323 -7.04 20.77 16.40
N GLN A 324 -6.76 19.70 17.14
CA GLN A 324 -6.81 19.72 18.60
C GLN A 324 -5.73 20.64 19.20
N MET A 325 -4.52 20.69 18.62
CA MET A 325 -3.48 21.66 19.00
C MET A 325 -3.92 23.11 18.78
N GLY A 326 -4.71 23.38 17.73
CA GLY A 326 -5.29 24.69 17.44
C GLY A 326 -6.53 25.05 18.28
N GLY A 327 -6.99 24.16 19.15
CA GLY A 327 -8.15 24.38 20.01
C GLY A 327 -9.51 24.17 19.34
N ASP A 328 -9.55 23.59 18.14
CA ASP A 328 -10.81 23.25 17.47
C ASP A 328 -11.56 22.15 18.23
N LYS A 329 -12.88 22.33 18.41
CA LYS A 329 -13.75 21.38 19.14
C LYS A 329 -14.48 20.40 18.23
N ASP A 330 -14.68 20.77 16.97
CA ASP A 330 -15.31 19.93 15.97
C ASP A 330 -14.24 19.07 15.28
N LEU A 331 -13.95 17.94 15.89
CA LEU A 331 -12.92 17.00 15.43
C LEU A 331 -13.56 15.89 14.61
N PRO A 332 -12.98 15.54 13.46
CA PRO A 332 -13.50 14.45 12.64
C PRO A 332 -13.27 13.10 13.32
N ASP A 333 -14.22 12.16 13.14
CA ASP A 333 -14.11 10.83 13.74
C ASP A 333 -12.86 10.08 13.27
N ALA A 334 -12.25 9.31 14.17
CA ALA A 334 -11.14 8.43 13.84
C ALA A 334 -11.59 7.35 12.84
N ILE A 335 -10.72 7.01 11.88
CA ILE A 335 -10.98 5.89 10.96
C ILE A 335 -10.78 4.58 11.72
N THR A 336 -11.84 3.80 11.82
CA THR A 336 -11.81 2.48 12.46
C THR A 336 -11.70 1.36 11.43
N SER A 337 -11.12 0.24 11.86
CA SER A 337 -11.00 -0.96 11.04
C SER A 337 -12.37 -1.51 10.66
N LYS A 338 -12.60 -1.75 9.38
CA LYS A 338 -13.82 -2.40 8.86
C LYS A 338 -13.45 -3.79 8.37
N ASN A 339 -14.14 -4.82 8.88
CA ASN A 339 -13.86 -6.23 8.54
C ASN A 339 -12.39 -6.64 8.75
N GLY A 340 -11.72 -6.05 9.74
CA GLY A 340 -10.31 -6.35 10.05
C GLY A 340 -9.30 -5.66 9.12
N VAL A 341 -9.74 -4.70 8.30
CA VAL A 341 -8.88 -3.91 7.42
C VAL A 341 -9.02 -2.42 7.78
N LEU A 342 -7.88 -1.76 7.93
CA LEU A 342 -7.74 -0.32 8.08
C LEU A 342 -7.21 0.28 6.77
N VAL A 343 -7.70 1.47 6.41
CA VAL A 343 -7.39 2.19 5.17
C VAL A 343 -6.74 3.52 5.45
#